data_AF-A0AAU3LLP3-F1
#
_entry.id   AF-A0AAU3LLP3-F1
#
_cell.length_a   1.000
_cell.length_b   1.000
_cell.length_c   1.000
_cell.angle_alpha   90.00
_cell.angle_beta   90.00
_cell.angle_gamma   90.00
#
_symmetry.space_group_name_H-M   'P 1'
#
loop_
_entity.id
_entity.type
_entity.pdbx_description
1 polymer ?
#
loop_
_entity_poly.entity_id
_entity_poly.type
_entity_poly.pdbx_seq_one_letter_code
_entity_poly.pdbx_strand_id
1 'polypeptide(L)'
;MPAAAQEPRRHPLISWSITRLPGTVFCDHVGDPAVLGRDLVHEAGHNWLNDALTAAACKISDETRFYSPWRKTKRPVFGFLHACWAFPLTMIYTARILPDTDGPTHDFLAAYLEQQRGLLVTTTEDHTRALALITNSTLRQRLRAVHDEALTL
;
A
#
# COMPACT_ATOMS: atom_id res chain seq x y z
N MET A 1 6.34 4.33 -45.94
CA MET A 1 7.02 4.55 -44.64
C MET A 1 6.15 3.95 -43.56
N PRO A 2 6.59 2.91 -42.83
CA PRO A 2 5.82 2.39 -41.71
C PRO A 2 5.97 3.32 -40.51
N ALA A 3 4.86 3.63 -39.84
CA ALA A 3 4.89 4.31 -38.56
C ALA A 3 5.63 3.42 -37.55
N ALA A 4 6.71 3.92 -36.96
CA ALA A 4 7.40 3.24 -35.88
C ALA A 4 6.40 2.99 -34.75
N ALA A 5 6.22 1.72 -34.37
CA ALA A 5 5.55 1.37 -33.14
C ALA A 5 6.30 2.07 -32.00
N GLN A 6 5.64 3.00 -31.32
CA GLN A 6 6.18 3.61 -30.11
C GLN A 6 6.43 2.50 -29.09
N GLU A 7 7.69 2.34 -28.68
CA GLU A 7 8.04 1.52 -27.52
C GLU A 7 7.16 1.95 -26.34
N PRO A 8 6.60 1.01 -25.56
CA PRO A 8 5.83 1.35 -24.38
C PRO A 8 6.77 2.07 -23.41
N ARG A 9 6.58 3.39 -23.27
CA ARG A 9 7.23 4.17 -22.22
C ARG A 9 6.89 3.48 -20.90
N ARG A 10 7.91 2.99 -20.19
CA ARG A 10 7.82 2.55 -18.79
C ARG A 10 7.51 3.76 -17.91
N HIS A 11 6.30 4.30 -18.03
CA HIS A 11 5.76 5.17 -17.01
C HIS A 11 5.55 4.30 -15.77
N PRO A 12 6.03 4.71 -14.58
CA PRO A 12 5.60 4.05 -13.36
C PRO A 12 4.07 4.14 -13.32
N LEU A 13 3.39 3.00 -13.17
CA LEU A 13 1.94 2.92 -13.07
C LEU A 13 1.44 3.96 -12.06
N ILE A 14 0.56 4.87 -12.49
CA ILE A 14 0.05 5.95 -11.66
C ILE A 14 -1.34 5.57 -11.17
N SER A 15 -1.38 4.75 -10.12
CA SER A 15 -2.61 4.53 -9.35
C SER A 15 -2.66 5.49 -8.18
N TRP A 16 -3.85 6.01 -7.89
CA TRP A 16 -4.08 6.97 -6.81
C TRP A 16 -5.53 7.05 -6.37
N SER A 17 -5.71 7.53 -5.15
CA SER A 17 -6.98 7.84 -4.50
C SER A 17 -6.91 9.25 -3.89
N ILE A 18 -8.04 9.96 -3.83
CA ILE A 18 -8.14 11.29 -3.20
C ILE A 18 -9.31 11.35 -2.23
N THR A 19 -9.10 12.04 -1.11
CA THR A 19 -10.13 12.25 -0.08
C THR A 19 -11.33 13.08 -0.58
N ARG A 20 -11.18 13.84 -1.68
CA ARG A 20 -12.28 14.63 -2.28
C ARG A 20 -13.28 13.80 -3.07
N LEU A 21 -12.92 12.57 -3.44
CA LEU A 21 -13.78 11.63 -4.17
C LEU A 21 -13.71 10.26 -3.45
N PRO A 22 -14.36 10.14 -2.28
CA PRO A 22 -14.29 8.93 -1.48
C PRO A 22 -14.82 7.72 -2.26
N GLY A 23 -14.21 6.55 -2.03
CA GLY A 23 -14.57 5.30 -2.71
C GLY A 23 -14.14 5.21 -4.17
N THR A 24 -13.46 6.23 -4.72
CA THR A 24 -12.97 6.20 -6.10
C THR A 24 -11.50 5.79 -6.16
N VAL A 25 -11.17 4.90 -7.11
CA VAL A 25 -9.79 4.55 -7.45
C VAL A 25 -9.53 4.97 -8.89
N PHE A 26 -8.45 5.71 -9.10
CA PHE A 26 -7.91 5.99 -10.43
C PHE A 26 -6.73 5.05 -10.65
N CYS A 27 -6.75 4.31 -11.75
CA CYS A 27 -5.72 3.33 -12.09
C CYS A 27 -5.44 3.41 -13.58
N ASP A 28 -4.15 3.40 -13.94
CA ASP A 28 -3.75 3.22 -15.33
C ASP A 28 -4.19 1.84 -15.84
N HIS A 29 -4.40 1.74 -17.15
CA HIS A 29 -4.68 0.44 -17.75
C HIS A 29 -3.43 -0.45 -17.63
N VAL A 30 -3.62 -1.60 -16.98
CA VAL A 30 -2.63 -2.68 -16.93
C VAL A 30 -3.18 -3.86 -17.72
N GLY A 31 -2.37 -4.41 -18.63
CA GLY A 31 -2.75 -5.55 -19.46
C GLY A 31 -2.82 -6.89 -18.71
N ASP A 32 -2.56 -6.88 -17.40
CA ASP A 32 -2.54 -8.06 -16.54
C ASP A 32 -3.49 -7.86 -15.34
N PRO A 33 -4.48 -8.76 -15.14
CA PRO A 33 -5.49 -8.62 -14.09
C PRO A 33 -4.94 -8.79 -12.67
N ALA A 34 -3.88 -9.58 -12.47
CA ALA A 34 -3.26 -9.76 -11.16
C ALA A 34 -2.52 -8.48 -10.73
N VAL A 35 -1.82 -7.85 -11.67
CA VAL A 35 -1.16 -6.57 -11.40
C VAL A 35 -2.18 -5.45 -11.17
N LEU A 36 -3.26 -5.40 -11.97
CA LEU A 36 -4.36 -4.48 -11.74
C LEU A 36 -5.01 -4.69 -10.35
N GLY A 37 -5.26 -5.94 -9.97
CA GLY A 37 -5.84 -6.27 -8.67
C GLY A 37 -4.99 -5.78 -7.50
N ARG A 38 -3.67 -5.93 -7.60
CA ARG A 38 -2.73 -5.37 -6.59
C ARG A 38 -2.88 -3.86 -6.45
N ASP A 39 -2.93 -3.14 -7.56
CA ASP A 39 -3.01 -1.67 -7.55
C ASP A 39 -4.37 -1.19 -7.05
N LEU A 40 -5.44 -1.88 -7.40
CA LEU A 40 -6.78 -1.63 -6.86
C LEU A 40 -6.81 -1.84 -5.33
N VAL A 41 -6.21 -2.91 -4.82
CA VAL A 41 -6.13 -3.18 -3.38
C VAL A 41 -5.36 -2.08 -2.65
N HIS A 42 -4.27 -1.57 -3.24
CA HIS A 42 -3.49 -0.47 -2.66
C HIS A 42 -4.36 0.78 -2.44
N GLU A 43 -5.01 1.24 -3.50
CA GLU A 43 -5.79 2.47 -3.47
C GLU A 43 -7.10 2.32 -2.69
N ALA A 44 -7.75 1.16 -2.77
CA ALA A 44 -8.89 0.83 -1.92
C ALA A 44 -8.49 0.81 -0.44
N GLY A 45 -7.29 0.34 -0.11
CA GLY A 45 -6.72 0.41 1.23
C GLY A 45 -6.61 1.84 1.75
N HIS A 46 -6.13 2.78 0.92
CA HIS A 46 -6.09 4.19 1.26
C HIS A 46 -7.47 4.79 1.50
N ASN A 47 -8.44 4.51 0.63
CA ASN A 47 -9.84 4.96 0.81
C ASN A 47 -10.43 4.44 2.12
N TRP A 48 -10.30 3.15 2.38
CA TRP A 48 -10.81 2.55 3.61
C TRP A 48 -10.20 3.19 4.86
N LEU A 49 -8.90 3.46 4.86
CA LEU A 49 -8.24 4.05 6.02
C LEU A 49 -8.68 5.50 6.25
N ASN A 50 -8.87 6.28 5.18
CA ASN A 50 -9.44 7.62 5.30
C ASN A 50 -10.81 7.57 5.99
N ASP A 51 -11.71 6.71 5.50
CA ASP A 51 -13.06 6.57 6.05
C ASP A 51 -13.03 6.09 7.51
N ALA A 52 -12.16 5.12 7.83
CA ALA A 52 -12.01 4.59 9.18
C ALA A 52 -11.47 5.64 10.17
N LEU A 53 -10.50 6.46 9.75
CA LEU A 53 -9.97 7.56 10.57
C LEU A 53 -11.04 8.64 10.80
N THR A 54 -11.81 8.98 9.77
CA THR A 54 -12.93 9.92 9.86
C THR A 54 -14.02 9.40 10.80
N ALA A 55 -14.45 8.15 10.63
CA ALA A 55 -15.48 7.52 11.46
C ALA A 55 -15.05 7.39 12.94
N ALA A 56 -13.75 7.17 13.18
CA ALA A 56 -13.17 7.13 14.53
C ALA A 56 -12.91 8.52 15.14
N ALA A 57 -13.20 9.61 14.42
CA ALA A 57 -12.84 10.99 14.78
C ALA A 57 -11.36 11.13 15.19
N CYS A 58 -10.48 10.37 14.52
CA CYS A 58 -9.07 10.29 14.88
C CYS A 58 -8.35 11.57 14.44
N LYS A 59 -7.77 12.30 15.38
CA LYS A 59 -6.94 13.48 15.10
C LYS A 59 -5.47 13.07 15.15
N ILE A 60 -4.85 12.97 13.98
CA ILE A 60 -3.42 12.66 13.86
C ILE A 60 -2.66 13.97 13.66
N SER A 61 -1.67 14.23 14.51
CA SER A 61 -0.80 15.41 14.38
C SER A 61 0.20 15.25 13.22
N ASP A 62 0.44 16.34 12.50
CA ASP A 62 1.44 16.43 11.42
C ASP A 62 2.87 16.70 11.93
N GLU A 63 3.02 17.01 13.22
CA GLU A 63 4.32 17.33 13.84
C GLU A 63 5.19 16.09 14.03
N THR A 64 4.57 14.97 14.44
CA THR A 64 5.28 13.72 14.63
C THR A 64 5.55 13.07 13.28
N ARG A 65 6.80 12.66 13.05
CA ARG A 65 7.23 12.11 11.76
C ARG A 65 8.05 10.83 11.93
N PHE A 66 7.79 9.87 11.05
CA PHE A 66 8.49 8.59 10.98
C PHE A 66 9.14 8.41 9.61
N TYR A 67 10.22 7.63 9.54
CA TYR A 67 10.88 7.37 8.27
C TYR A 67 10.05 6.40 7.43
N SER A 68 9.74 6.77 6.19
CA SER A 68 9.02 5.93 5.24
C SER A 68 10.03 5.28 4.28
N PRO A 69 10.26 3.96 4.34
CA PRO A 69 11.22 3.28 3.47
C PRO A 69 10.81 3.36 1.99
N TRP A 70 9.51 3.38 1.70
CA TRP A 70 8.97 3.53 0.34
C TRP A 70 9.25 4.89 -0.30
N ARG A 71 9.26 5.96 0.49
CA ARG A 71 9.53 7.34 0.01
C ARG A 71 10.95 7.81 0.32
N LYS A 72 11.72 7.03 1.08
CA LYS A 72 13.07 7.35 1.55
C LYS A 72 13.17 8.72 2.24
N THR A 73 12.15 9.06 3.02
CA THR A 73 12.06 10.36 3.73
C THR A 73 11.17 10.27 4.97
N LYS A 74 11.29 11.24 5.87
CA LYS A 74 10.40 11.37 7.03
C LYS A 74 9.02 11.89 6.59
N ARG A 75 7.97 11.20 6.99
CA ARG A 75 6.57 11.57 6.70
C ARG A 75 5.79 11.81 7.99
N PRO A 76 4.79 12.70 7.97
CA PRO A 76 3.79 12.77 9.03
C PRO A 76 3.19 11.40 9.33
N VAL A 77 2.76 11.19 10.58
CA VAL A 77 2.16 9.93 11.04
C VAL A 77 1.05 9.45 10.12
N PHE A 78 0.20 10.36 9.64
CA PHE A 78 -0.86 10.05 8.68
C PHE A 78 -0.30 9.34 7.43
N GLY A 79 0.67 9.96 6.76
CA GLY A 79 1.28 9.39 5.56
C GLY A 79 2.05 8.10 5.82
N PHE A 80 2.69 7.98 6.98
CA PHE A 80 3.41 6.77 7.37
C PHE A 80 2.44 5.60 7.61
N LEU A 81 1.37 5.80 8.39
CA LEU A 81 0.34 4.78 8.64
C LEU A 81 -0.36 4.34 7.36
N HIS A 82 -0.62 5.26 6.43
CA HIS A 82 -1.18 4.91 5.12
C HIS A 82 -0.26 3.94 4.34
N ALA A 83 1.05 4.15 4.37
CA ALA A 83 2.00 3.25 3.72
C ALA A 83 2.05 1.88 4.45
N CYS A 84 2.13 1.90 5.79
CA CYS A 84 2.08 0.70 6.63
C CYS A 84 0.72 -0.02 6.61
N TRP A 85 -0.28 0.51 5.91
CA TRP A 85 -1.58 -0.13 5.70
C TRP A 85 -1.71 -0.67 4.28
N ALA A 86 -1.51 0.18 3.27
CA ALA A 86 -1.73 -0.20 1.88
C ALA A 86 -0.72 -1.23 1.37
N PHE A 87 0.57 -1.11 1.71
CA PHE A 87 1.58 -2.08 1.26
C PHE A 87 1.43 -3.47 1.89
N PRO A 88 1.13 -3.62 3.20
CA PRO A 88 0.77 -4.91 3.76
C PRO A 88 -0.43 -5.58 3.06
N LEU A 89 -1.47 -4.82 2.72
CA LEU A 89 -2.61 -5.36 1.98
C LEU A 89 -2.22 -5.88 0.60
N THR A 90 -1.36 -5.15 -0.13
CA THR A 90 -0.86 -5.64 -1.43
C THR A 90 0.04 -6.85 -1.27
N MET A 91 0.82 -6.96 -0.19
CA MET A 91 1.61 -8.17 0.12
C MET A 91 0.71 -9.39 0.33
N ILE A 92 -0.34 -9.25 1.14
CA ILE A 92 -1.31 -10.32 1.40
C ILE A 92 -2.05 -10.73 0.13
N TYR A 93 -2.50 -9.75 -0.67
CA TYR A 93 -3.10 -10.03 -1.98
C TYR A 93 -2.13 -10.79 -2.88
N THR A 94 -0.93 -10.27 -3.07
CA THR A 94 0.09 -10.88 -3.92
C THR A 94 0.42 -12.30 -3.48
N ALA A 95 0.64 -12.54 -2.18
CA ALA A 95 0.95 -13.87 -1.66
C ALA A 95 -0.18 -14.89 -1.93
N ARG A 96 -1.44 -14.46 -1.88
CA ARG A 96 -2.59 -15.33 -2.13
C ARG A 96 -2.77 -15.70 -3.59
N ILE A 97 -2.44 -14.80 -4.51
CA ILE A 97 -2.64 -15.02 -5.95
C ILE A 97 -1.38 -15.54 -6.65
N LEU A 98 -0.20 -15.41 -6.04
CA LEU A 98 1.07 -15.85 -6.61
C LEU A 98 1.05 -17.32 -7.11
N PRO A 99 0.48 -18.30 -6.37
CA PRO A 99 0.39 -19.68 -6.85
C PRO A 99 -0.41 -19.87 -8.14
N ASP A 100 -1.32 -18.95 -8.45
CA ASP A 100 -2.19 -18.98 -9.63
C ASP A 100 -1.62 -18.15 -10.80
N THR A 101 -0.40 -17.61 -10.67
CA THR A 101 0.28 -16.83 -11.70
C THR A 101 1.44 -17.60 -12.31
N ASP A 102 1.74 -17.32 -13.58
CA ASP A 102 2.83 -17.92 -14.33
C ASP A 102 3.65 -16.86 -15.09
N GLY A 103 4.80 -17.32 -15.61
CA GLY A 103 5.66 -16.53 -16.50
C GLY A 103 6.08 -15.17 -15.91
N PRO A 104 6.15 -14.11 -16.75
CA PRO A 104 6.63 -12.80 -16.32
C PRO A 104 5.84 -12.16 -15.17
N THR A 105 4.54 -12.43 -15.07
CA THR A 105 3.68 -11.90 -14.01
C THR A 105 4.04 -12.53 -12.67
N HIS A 106 4.28 -13.84 -12.64
CA HIS A 106 4.77 -14.54 -11.46
C HIS A 106 6.09 -13.96 -10.98
N ASP A 107 7.08 -13.86 -11.87
CA ASP A 107 8.42 -13.35 -11.53
C ASP A 107 8.36 -11.93 -10.97
N PHE A 108 7.54 -11.07 -11.58
CA PHE A 108 7.32 -9.70 -11.13
C PHE A 108 6.70 -9.64 -9.73
N LEU A 109 5.66 -10.44 -9.47
CA LEU A 109 4.95 -10.44 -8.20
C LEU A 109 5.79 -11.07 -7.07
N ALA A 110 6.57 -12.11 -7.37
CA ALA A 110 7.52 -12.70 -6.42
C ALA A 110 8.59 -11.68 -6.02
N ALA A 111 9.21 -11.00 -7.01
CA ALA A 111 10.20 -9.95 -6.74
C ALA A 111 9.59 -8.76 -5.98
N TYR A 112 8.36 -8.36 -6.32
CA TYR A 112 7.63 -7.34 -5.59
C TYR A 112 7.44 -7.73 -4.12
N LEU A 113 6.96 -8.96 -3.85
CA LEU A 113 6.70 -9.43 -2.50
C LEU A 113 7.98 -9.44 -1.66
N GLU A 114 9.08 -9.95 -2.21
CA GLU A 114 10.39 -9.95 -1.53
C GLU A 114 10.86 -8.53 -1.20
N GLN A 115 10.76 -7.61 -2.17
CA GLN A 115 11.09 -6.21 -1.93
C GLN A 115 10.24 -5.61 -0.80
N GLN A 116 8.93 -5.84 -0.80
CA GLN A 116 8.05 -5.28 0.21
C GLN A 116 8.31 -5.85 1.61
N ARG A 117 8.64 -7.15 1.74
CA ARG A 117 9.07 -7.74 3.03
C ARG A 117 10.26 -6.98 3.60
N GLY A 118 11.30 -6.76 2.78
CA GLY A 118 12.49 -6.03 3.18
C GLY A 118 12.19 -4.61 3.66
N LEU A 119 11.28 -3.89 2.99
CA LEU A 119 10.87 -2.55 3.43
C LEU A 119 10.02 -2.60 4.71
N LEU A 120 9.06 -3.53 4.80
CA LEU A 120 8.10 -3.60 5.89
C LEU A 120 8.77 -3.87 7.24
N VAL A 121 9.74 -4.80 7.28
CA VAL A 121 10.49 -5.14 8.50
C VAL A 121 11.16 -3.91 9.12
N THR A 122 11.63 -2.97 8.31
CA THR A 122 12.27 -1.73 8.81
C THR A 122 11.29 -0.79 9.53
N THR A 123 9.98 -1.04 9.43
CA THR A 123 8.94 -0.19 10.02
C THR A 123 8.44 -0.68 11.37
N THR A 124 8.79 -1.87 11.85
CA THR A 124 8.13 -2.54 12.99
C THR A 124 8.07 -1.70 14.27
N GLU A 125 9.20 -1.11 14.68
CA GLU A 125 9.27 -0.27 15.89
C GLU A 125 8.47 1.02 15.73
N ASP A 126 8.67 1.72 14.61
CA ASP A 126 8.01 2.98 14.29
C ASP A 126 6.50 2.79 14.06
N HIS A 127 6.08 1.65 13.52
CA HIS A 127 4.68 1.27 13.36
C HIS A 127 3.99 1.14 14.72
N THR A 128 4.63 0.46 15.68
CA THR A 128 4.10 0.35 17.04
C THR A 128 3.94 1.72 17.71
N ARG A 129 4.92 2.61 17.52
CA ARG A 129 4.88 3.99 18.05
C ARG A 129 3.82 4.85 17.35
N ALA A 130 3.69 4.74 16.03
CA ALA A 130 2.67 5.45 15.26
C ALA A 130 1.26 5.02 15.66
N LEU A 131 1.04 3.72 15.86
CA LEU A 131 -0.24 3.18 16.31
C LEU A 131 -0.66 3.67 17.70
N ALA A 132 0.28 3.95 18.60
CA ALA A 132 -0.02 4.49 19.93
C ALA A 132 -0.69 5.88 19.87
N LEU A 133 -0.59 6.58 18.74
CA LEU A 133 -1.22 7.88 18.51
C LEU A 133 -2.67 7.78 18.02
N ILE A 134 -3.14 6.58 17.67
CA ILE A 134 -4.55 6.32 17.34
C ILE A 134 -5.30 6.02 18.63
N THR A 135 -6.25 6.88 18.99
CA THR A 135 -7.04 6.74 20.22
C THR A 135 -8.03 5.56 20.16
N ASN A 136 -8.62 5.31 19.00
CA ASN A 136 -9.55 4.20 18.79
C ASN A 136 -8.82 2.84 18.84
N SER A 137 -9.11 2.05 19.87
CA SER A 137 -8.46 0.75 20.11
C SER A 137 -8.76 -0.29 19.04
N THR A 138 -10.00 -0.34 18.54
CA THR A 138 -10.42 -1.28 17.50
C THR A 138 -9.69 -1.02 16.19
N LEU A 139 -9.62 0.24 15.75
CA LEU A 139 -8.87 0.63 14.57
C LEU A 139 -7.38 0.31 14.74
N ARG A 140 -6.81 0.66 15.90
CA ARG A 140 -5.41 0.35 16.21
C ARG A 140 -5.11 -1.15 16.14
N GLN A 141 -5.99 -1.99 16.66
CA GLN A 141 -5.85 -3.45 16.61
C GLN A 141 -5.96 -3.97 15.17
N ARG A 142 -6.87 -3.42 14.37
CA ARG A 142 -7.04 -3.80 12.95
C ARG A 142 -5.79 -3.49 12.13
N LEU A 143 -5.23 -2.30 12.30
CA LEU A 143 -4.00 -1.90 11.61
C LEU A 143 -2.81 -2.77 12.03
N ARG A 144 -2.70 -3.05 13.33
CA ARG A 144 -1.68 -3.97 13.86
C ARG A 144 -1.79 -5.36 13.25
N ALA A 145 -2.98 -5.95 13.26
CA ALA A 145 -3.19 -7.31 12.77
C ALA A 145 -2.78 -7.50 11.30
N VAL A 146 -3.08 -6.53 10.42
CA VAL A 146 -2.70 -6.59 9.01
C VAL A 146 -1.19 -6.43 8.82
N HIS A 147 -0.55 -5.54 9.58
CA HIS A 147 0.90 -5.39 9.56
C HIS A 147 1.61 -6.67 10.04
N ASP A 148 1.13 -7.26 11.13
CA ASP A 148 1.64 -8.51 11.68
C ASP A 148 1.43 -9.67 10.70
N GLU A 149 0.25 -9.81 10.08
CA GLU A 149 -0.02 -10.83 9.05
C GLU A 149 0.98 -10.71 7.89
N ALA A 150 1.20 -9.50 7.37
CA ALA A 150 2.13 -9.28 6.27
C ALA A 150 3.60 -9.55 6.65
N LEU A 151 3.98 -9.37 7.93
CA LEU A 151 5.32 -9.73 8.42
C LEU A 151 5.54 -11.24 8.51
N THR A 152 4.48 -12.06 8.52
CA THR A 152 4.58 -13.53 8.55
C THR A 152 4.65 -14.19 7.18
N LEU A 153 4.38 -13.42 6.11
CA LEU A 153 4.47 -13.90 4.72
C LEU A 153 5.92 -14.19 4.34
#